data_AF-A0A1A8QW31-F1
#
_entry.id   AF-A0A1A8QW31-F1
#
_cell.length_a   1.000
_cell.length_b   1.000
_cell.length_c   1.000
_cell.angle_alpha   90.00
_cell.angle_beta   90.00
_cell.angle_gamma   90.00
#
_symmetry.space_group_name_H-M   'P 1'
#
loop_
_entity.id
_entity.type
_entity.pdbx_description
1 polymer ?
#
loop_
_entity_poly.entity_id
_entity_poly.type
_entity_poly.pdbx_seq_one_letter_code
_entity_poly.pdbx_strand_id
1 'polypeptide(L)'
;TDPSSGHTAGVHVCIKPQPYSQGSHVYLEHKGDLRLLLAEEDHVLGEVICFSLAEGALFVEAIPQMDISRRITSFQYELVP
;
A
#
# COMPACT_ATOMS: atom_id res chain seq x y z
N THR A 1 -10.55 0.94 -24.45
CA THR A 1 -11.65 0.19 -23.83
C THR A 1 -11.41 0.26 -22.34
N ASP A 2 -12.16 1.09 -21.60
CA ASP A 2 -11.97 1.22 -20.14
C ASP A 2 -13.22 0.70 -19.44
N PRO A 3 -13.22 -0.54 -18.92
CA PRO A 3 -14.37 -1.12 -18.26
C PRO A 3 -14.15 -1.08 -16.74
N SER A 4 -14.34 0.05 -16.06
CA SER A 4 -14.49 -0.01 -14.58
C SER A 4 -15.04 1.24 -13.88
N SER A 5 -15.18 2.38 -14.55
CA SER A 5 -15.34 3.67 -13.83
C SER A 5 -16.60 3.84 -12.99
N GLY A 6 -17.57 2.92 -13.07
CA GLY A 6 -18.77 2.93 -12.24
C GLY A 6 -18.67 2.15 -10.92
N HIS A 7 -17.76 1.17 -10.82
CA HIS A 7 -17.72 0.24 -9.69
C HIS A 7 -16.72 0.62 -8.58
N THR A 8 -15.75 1.50 -8.88
CA THR A 8 -14.68 1.88 -7.94
C THR A 8 -14.91 3.23 -7.27
N ALA A 9 -15.86 4.05 -7.76
CA ALA A 9 -16.05 5.44 -7.31
C ALA A 9 -16.52 5.59 -5.84
N GLY A 10 -16.94 4.51 -5.19
CA GLY A 10 -17.28 4.48 -3.76
C GLY A 10 -16.39 3.56 -2.93
N VAL A 11 -15.50 2.77 -3.53
CA VAL A 11 -14.74 1.78 -2.78
C VAL A 11 -13.41 2.39 -2.30
N HIS A 12 -13.11 2.22 -1.02
CA HIS A 12 -11.83 2.58 -0.42
C HIS A 12 -11.04 1.31 -0.10
N VAL A 13 -9.72 1.42 -0.16
CA VAL A 13 -8.78 0.42 0.32
C VAL A 13 -8.20 0.93 1.62
N CYS A 14 -8.33 0.17 2.69
CA CYS A 14 -7.63 0.42 3.95
C CYS A 14 -6.51 -0.60 4.11
N ILE A 15 -5.29 -0.13 4.36
CA ILE A 15 -4.12 -0.96 4.62
C ILE A 15 -3.67 -0.80 6.06
N LYS A 16 -3.24 -1.91 6.67
CA LYS A 16 -2.66 -1.93 8.01
C LYS A 16 -1.33 -2.70 7.99
N PRO A 17 -0.18 -2.05 8.23
CA PRO A 17 1.08 -2.75 8.31
C PRO A 17 1.11 -3.69 9.52
N GLN A 18 1.71 -4.86 9.33
CA GLN A 18 2.01 -5.76 10.44
C GLN A 18 3.15 -5.13 11.25
N PRO A 19 2.99 -4.95 12.58
CA PRO A 19 4.04 -4.40 13.42
C PRO A 19 5.38 -5.12 13.23
N TYR A 20 6.44 -4.33 13.08
CA TYR A 20 7.83 -4.80 12.87
C TYR A 20 8.09 -5.55 11.56
N SER A 21 7.13 -5.60 10.63
CA SER A 21 7.41 -5.99 9.25
C SER A 21 8.20 -4.89 8.54
N GLN A 22 9.08 -5.25 7.61
CA GLN A 22 9.98 -4.30 6.93
C GLN A 22 10.45 -4.89 5.60
N GLY A 23 11.05 -4.07 4.73
CA GLY A 23 11.56 -4.50 3.42
C GLY A 23 10.75 -4.00 2.22
N SER A 24 9.77 -3.12 2.41
CA SER A 24 9.12 -2.43 1.29
C SER A 24 8.72 -1.02 1.64
N HIS A 25 8.58 -0.18 0.61
CA HIS A 25 7.70 0.98 0.65
C HIS A 25 6.38 0.65 -0.03
N VAL A 26 5.30 1.25 0.46
CA VAL A 26 3.97 1.13 -0.16
C VAL A 26 3.55 2.50 -0.65
N TYR A 27 3.15 2.57 -1.91
CA TYR A 27 2.74 3.79 -2.60
C TYR A 27 1.32 3.68 -3.12
N LEU A 28 0.68 4.83 -3.27
CA LEU A 28 -0.44 5.01 -4.18
C LEU A 28 0.14 5.41 -5.54
N GLU A 29 -0.12 4.60 -6.55
CA GLU A 29 0.25 4.87 -7.94
C GLU A 29 -0.96 5.41 -8.71
N HIS A 30 -0.72 6.48 -9.46
CA HIS A 30 -1.67 6.99 -10.44
C HIS A 30 -0.95 7.58 -11.65
N LYS A 31 -1.08 6.92 -12.81
CA LYS A 31 -0.52 7.39 -14.11
C LYS A 31 0.99 7.64 -14.08
N GLY A 32 1.72 6.83 -13.32
CA GLY A 32 3.17 6.91 -13.14
C GLY A 32 3.60 7.77 -11.95
N ASP A 33 2.69 8.52 -11.32
CA ASP A 33 2.99 9.28 -10.11
C ASP A 33 2.88 8.37 -8.89
N LEU A 34 3.90 8.43 -8.01
CA LEU A 34 3.96 7.64 -6.78
C LEU A 34 3.85 8.55 -5.55
N ARG A 35 2.80 8.36 -4.76
CA ARG A 35 2.62 9.01 -3.46
C ARG A 35 2.86 7.99 -2.35
N LEU A 36 3.83 8.26 -1.48
CA LEU A 36 4.14 7.36 -0.36
C LEU A 36 2.94 7.23 0.59
N LEU A 37 2.57 5.98 0.90
CA LEU A 37 1.57 5.65 1.90
C LEU A 37 2.23 5.11 3.17
N LEU A 38 3.18 4.18 3.03
CA LEU A 38 3.91 3.59 4.15
C LEU A 38 5.40 3.56 3.84
N ALA A 39 6.20 4.26 4.66
CA ALA A 39 7.64 4.07 4.70
C ALA A 39 8.00 2.82 5.53
N GLU A 40 9.21 2.29 5.36
CA GLU A 40 9.65 1.10 6.11
C GLU A 40 9.62 1.34 7.64
N GLU A 41 9.95 2.55 8.09
CA GLU A 41 9.90 2.95 9.50
C GLU A 41 8.49 3.05 10.09
N ASP A 42 7.47 3.35 9.27
CA ASP A 42 6.09 3.53 9.71
C ASP A 42 5.42 2.21 10.09
N HIS A 43 5.99 1.08 9.66
CA HIS A 43 5.49 -0.25 9.98
C HIS A 43 5.54 -0.56 11.48
N VAL A 44 6.29 0.19 12.27
CA VAL A 44 6.34 0.05 13.73
C VAL A 44 5.07 0.56 14.40
N LEU A 45 4.43 1.59 13.82
CA LEU A 45 3.26 2.25 14.42
C LEU A 45 1.96 1.50 14.18
N GLY A 46 1.89 0.66 13.13
CA GLY A 46 0.71 -0.16 12.85
C GLY A 46 -0.53 0.65 12.44
N GLU A 47 -0.34 1.88 11.97
CA GLU A 47 -1.41 2.80 11.61
C GLU A 47 -2.16 2.34 10.37
N VAL A 48 -3.49 2.52 10.39
CA VAL A 48 -4.34 2.19 9.25
C VAL A 48 -4.40 3.40 8.33
N ILE A 49 -4.12 3.19 7.04
CA ILE A 49 -4.23 4.23 6.02
C ILE A 49 -5.27 3.78 5.00
N CYS A 50 -6.18 4.69 4.65
CA CYS A 50 -7.20 4.42 3.65
C CYS A 50 -7.11 5.41 2.48
N PHE A 51 -7.39 4.93 1.27
CA PHE A 51 -7.49 5.76 0.07
C PHE A 51 -8.61 5.24 -0.83
N SER A 52 -9.18 6.11 -1.68
CA SER A 52 -10.19 5.68 -2.65
C SER A 52 -9.56 4.93 -3.81
N LEU A 53 -10.17 3.83 -4.27
CA LEU A 53 -9.77 3.15 -5.52
C LEU A 53 -9.89 4.04 -6.75
N ALA A 54 -10.63 5.15 -6.66
CA ALA A 54 -10.66 6.16 -7.72
C ALA A 54 -9.37 7.00 -7.79
N GLU A 55 -8.63 7.10 -6.68
CA GLU A 55 -7.37 7.85 -6.65
C GLU A 55 -6.22 7.08 -7.33
N GLY A 56 -6.24 5.74 -7.31
CA GLY A 56 -5.18 4.95 -7.92
C GLY A 56 -5.09 3.52 -7.41
N ALA A 57 -3.94 2.89 -7.65
CA ALA A 57 -3.63 1.52 -7.27
C ALA A 57 -2.55 1.44 -6.20
N LEU A 58 -2.54 0.35 -5.43
CA LEU A 58 -1.46 0.07 -4.50
C LEU A 58 -0.22 -0.39 -5.27
N PHE A 59 0.92 0.25 -5.05
CA PHE A 59 2.21 -0.16 -5.59
C PHE A 59 3.18 -0.50 -4.45
N VAL A 60 3.73 -1.72 -4.48
CA VAL A 60 4.65 -2.22 -3.44
C VAL A 60 6.05 -2.31 -4.03
N GLU A 61 6.94 -1.46 -3.52
CA GLU A 61 8.35 -1.46 -3.91
C GLU A 61 9.15 -2.26 -2.90
N ALA A 62 9.80 -3.34 -3.33
CA ALA A 62 10.75 -4.06 -2.49
C ALA A 62 12.03 -3.23 -2.31
N ILE A 63 12.46 -3.03 -1.06
CA ILE A 63 13.71 -2.33 -0.75
C ILE A 63 14.85 -3.33 -0.86
N PRO A 64 15.85 -3.12 -1.75
CA PRO A 64 17.01 -4.00 -1.84
C PRO A 64 17.80 -3.97 -0.53
N GLN A 65 18.12 -5.15 0.00
CA GLN A 65 18.91 -5.29 1.23
C GLN A 65 20.01 -6.33 1.02
N MET A 66 21.17 -6.08 1.63
CA MET A 66 22.32 -7.01 1.58
C MET A 66 22.07 -8.29 2.40
N ASP A 67 21.24 -8.19 3.43
CA ASP A 67 20.82 -9.32 4.27
C ASP A 67 19.32 -9.57 4.11
N ILE A 68 18.96 -10.52 3.24
CA ILE A 68 17.56 -10.92 2.99
C ILE A 68 16.98 -11.80 4.10
N SER A 69 17.79 -12.22 5.07
CA SER A 69 17.41 -13.22 6.08
C SER A 69 16.34 -12.72 7.07
N ARG A 70 16.03 -11.42 7.07
CA ARG A 70 15.34 -10.76 8.19
C ARG A 70 14.29 -9.73 7.84
N ARG A 71 13.94 -9.55 6.56
CA ARG A 71 12.95 -8.55 6.14
C ARG A 71 11.88 -9.16 5.25
N ILE A 72 10.69 -9.34 5.82
CA ILE A 72 9.48 -9.72 5.11
C ILE A 72 8.51 -8.57 5.31
N THR A 73 7.99 -8.01 4.21
CA THR A 73 6.91 -7.04 4.29
C THR A 73 5.59 -7.78 4.48
N SER A 74 4.75 -7.28 5.38
CA SER A 74 3.43 -7.84 5.59
C SER A 74 2.48 -6.73 6.02
N PHE A 75 1.31 -6.70 5.37
CA PHE A 75 0.23 -5.80 5.73
C PHE A 75 -1.10 -6.48 5.41
N GLN A 76 -2.14 -6.10 6.12
CA GLN A 76 -3.51 -6.49 5.83
C GLN A 76 -4.14 -5.40 4.96
N TYR A 77 -5.08 -5.80 4.10
CA TYR A 77 -5.88 -4.86 3.32
C TYR A 77 -7.36 -5.23 3.40
N GLU A 78 -8.22 -4.21 3.38
CA GLU A 78 -9.66 -4.36 3.33
C GLU A 78 -10.24 -3.41 2.27
N LEU A 79 -11.27 -3.87 1.56
CA LEU A 79 -12.07 -3.06 0.63
C LEU A 79 -13.35 -2.65 1.35
N VAL A 80 -13.52 -1.34 1.55
CA VAL A 80 -14.70 -0.78 2.23
C VAL A 80 -15.52 0.08 1.27
N PRO A 81 -16.86 0.13 1.41
CA PRO A 81 -17.72 1.00 0.61
C PRO A 81 -17.59 2.50 0.92
#